data_AF-A0A821WZ93-F1
#
_entry.id   AF-A0A821WZ93-F1
#
_cell.length_a   1.000
_cell.length_b   1.000
_cell.length_c   1.000
_cell.angle_alpha   90.00
_cell.angle_beta   90.00
_cell.angle_gamma   90.00
#
_symmetry.space_group_name_H-M   'P 1'
#
loop_
_entity.id
_entity.type
_entity.pdbx_description
1 polymer ?
#
loop_
_entity_poly.entity_id
_entity_poly.type
_entity_poly.pdbx_seq_one_letter_code
_entity_poly.pdbx_strand_id
1 'polypeptide(L)'
;MFIAHPELLDLFNRTNQKIGAQPLALANTIYFAAENIDHLDALTPQVKIIAHKHRAVTVLPEHYPIVGKYLLIAIKDFLGEKATPNILDAWEAAYGIIAKVFIDAEKELYDELGPHATSSFLIIVNGTKPLSCSSGP
;
A
#
# COMPACT_ATOMS: atom_id res chain seq x y z
N MET A 1 0.00 15.64 -3.10
CA MET A 1 -0.54 14.37 -3.62
C MET A 1 -2.05 14.43 -3.76
N PHE A 2 -2.82 14.36 -2.66
CA PHE A 2 -4.29 14.21 -2.72
C PHE A 2 -5.08 15.34 -3.40
N ILE A 3 -4.53 16.57 -3.46
CA ILE A 3 -5.14 17.66 -4.24
C ILE A 3 -5.06 17.38 -5.74
N ALA A 4 -3.94 16.81 -6.20
CA ALA A 4 -3.70 16.49 -7.61
C ALA A 4 -4.23 15.10 -8.00
N HIS A 5 -4.36 14.21 -7.03
CA HIS A 5 -4.80 12.82 -7.19
C HIS A 5 -5.89 12.50 -6.15
N PRO A 6 -7.09 13.10 -6.29
CA PRO A 6 -8.19 12.88 -5.35
C PRO A 6 -8.67 11.42 -5.32
N GLU A 7 -8.47 10.66 -6.40
CA GLU A 7 -8.77 9.23 -6.51
C GLU A 7 -8.02 8.39 -5.47
N LEU A 8 -6.84 8.83 -5.03
CA LEU A 8 -6.08 8.12 -4.00
C LEU A 8 -6.70 8.27 -2.61
N LEU A 9 -7.64 9.21 -2.39
CA LEU A 9 -8.27 9.39 -1.07
C LEU A 9 -9.06 8.17 -0.60
N ASP A 10 -9.49 7.30 -1.53
CA ASP A 10 -10.25 6.10 -1.20
C ASP A 10 -9.36 4.90 -0.87
N LEU A 11 -8.09 4.93 -1.29
CA LEU A 11 -7.07 3.93 -0.93
C LEU A 11 -6.46 4.20 0.45
N PHE A 12 -6.46 5.47 0.87
CA PHE A 12 -5.87 5.91 2.13
C PHE A 12 -6.95 6.09 3.20
N ASN A 13 -6.77 5.44 4.35
CA ASN A 13 -7.71 5.57 5.46
C ASN A 13 -7.80 7.03 5.96
N ARG A 14 -8.95 7.67 5.72
CA ARG A 14 -9.24 9.08 6.08
C ARG A 14 -9.17 9.36 7.58
N THR A 15 -9.36 8.34 8.44
CA THR A 15 -9.21 8.47 9.89
C THR A 15 -7.74 8.65 10.29
N ASN A 16 -6.82 7.96 9.60
CA ASN A 16 -5.38 8.12 9.82
C ASN A 16 -4.85 9.44 9.22
N GLN A 17 -5.51 9.98 8.18
CA GLN A 17 -5.14 11.25 7.56
C GLN A 17 -5.37 12.47 8.46
N LYS A 18 -6.36 12.43 9.37
CA LYS A 18 -6.71 13.56 10.25
C LYS A 18 -5.67 13.89 11.32
N ILE A 19 -4.69 13.00 11.55
CA ILE A 19 -3.77 13.08 12.70
C ILE A 19 -2.40 13.67 12.31
N GLY A 20 -2.17 14.02 11.04
CA GLY A 20 -0.94 14.71 10.59
C GLY A 20 0.36 13.88 10.64
N ALA A 21 0.34 12.67 11.21
CA ALA A 21 1.50 11.81 11.39
C ALA A 21 1.84 10.92 10.17
N GLN A 22 0.99 10.92 9.13
CA GLN A 22 1.07 9.95 8.03
C GLN A 22 2.26 10.14 7.07
N PRO A 23 2.68 11.37 6.71
CA PRO A 23 3.89 11.56 5.89
C PRO A 23 5.13 11.05 6.59
N LEU A 24 5.24 11.25 7.90
CA LEU A 24 6.37 10.76 8.70
C LEU A 24 6.33 9.25 8.87
N ALA A 25 5.15 8.66 9.09
CA ALA A 25 5.02 7.20 9.17
C ALA A 25 5.39 6.51 7.84
N LEU A 26 4.98 7.09 6.71
CA LEU A 26 5.37 6.59 5.38
C LEU A 26 6.86 6.77 5.14
N ALA A 27 7.42 7.95 5.42
CA ALA A 27 8.85 8.20 5.29
C ALA A 27 9.69 7.27 6.19
N ASN A 28 9.27 7.02 7.43
CA ASN A 28 9.93 6.09 8.35
C ASN A 28 9.84 4.64 7.86
N THR A 29 8.72 4.24 7.24
CA THR A 29 8.58 2.90 6.66
C THR A 29 9.53 2.70 5.49
N ILE A 30 9.65 3.71 4.62
CA ILE A 30 10.57 3.68 3.49
C ILE A 30 12.03 3.75 3.97
N TYR A 31 12.32 4.56 4.99
CA TYR A 31 13.64 4.63 5.63
C TYR A 31 14.04 3.28 6.21
N PHE A 32 13.16 2.62 6.98
CA PHE A 32 13.43 1.29 7.53
C PHE A 32 13.63 0.24 6.43
N ALA A 33 12.82 0.28 5.37
CA ALA A 33 12.98 -0.62 4.24
C ALA A 33 14.30 -0.36 3.49
N ALA A 34 14.72 0.90 3.35
CA ALA A 34 15.98 1.29 2.73
C ALA A 34 17.20 0.88 3.59
N GLU A 35 17.15 1.02 4.92
CA GLU A 35 18.21 0.54 5.82
C GLU A 35 18.38 -0.98 5.79
N ASN A 36 17.35 -1.72 5.37
CA ASN A 36 17.35 -3.17 5.32
C ASN A 36 17.33 -3.69 3.87
N ILE A 37 17.73 -2.86 2.89
CA ILE A 37 17.66 -3.19 1.46
C ILE A 37 18.56 -4.39 1.09
N ASP A 38 19.66 -4.59 1.82
CA ASP A 38 20.57 -5.73 1.67
C ASP A 38 20.01 -7.03 2.28
N HIS A 39 18.89 -6.93 3.01
CA HIS A 39 18.22 -8.04 3.72
C HIS A 39 16.72 -8.09 3.41
N LEU A 40 16.31 -7.67 2.21
CA LEU A 40 14.90 -7.69 1.79
C LEU A 40 14.28 -9.09 1.94
N ASP A 41 15.06 -10.16 1.76
CA ASP A 41 14.62 -11.54 1.96
C ASP A 41 14.11 -11.78 3.40
N ALA A 42 14.76 -11.17 4.40
CA ALA A 42 14.35 -11.26 5.80
C ALA A 42 13.08 -10.45 6.11
N LEU A 43 12.74 -9.49 5.24
CA LEU A 43 11.51 -8.71 5.32
C LEU A 43 10.32 -9.37 4.62
N THR A 44 10.51 -10.52 3.96
CA THR A 44 9.46 -11.24 3.23
C THR A 44 8.16 -11.43 4.04
N PRO A 45 8.18 -11.85 5.33
CA PRO A 45 6.95 -11.99 6.11
C PRO A 45 6.20 -10.66 6.31
N GLN A 46 6.94 -9.57 6.56
CA GLN A 46 6.38 -8.23 6.78
C GLN A 46 5.85 -7.66 5.46
N VAL A 47 6.58 -7.83 4.36
CA VAL A 47 6.14 -7.47 3.01
C VAL A 47 4.83 -8.17 2.69
N LYS A 48 4.70 -9.48 2.94
CA LYS A 48 3.44 -10.21 2.69
C LYS A 48 2.26 -9.66 3.49
N ILE A 49 2.46 -9.34 4.77
CA ILE A 49 1.41 -8.73 5.61
C ILE A 49 0.92 -7.41 5.01
N ILE A 50 1.85 -6.56 4.55
CA ILE A 50 1.52 -5.27 3.95
C ILE A 50 0.90 -5.46 2.57
N ALA A 51 1.42 -6.36 1.73
CA ALA A 51 0.88 -6.71 0.41
C ALA A 51 -0.58 -7.19 0.50
N HIS A 52 -0.94 -7.98 1.51
CA HIS A 52 -2.34 -8.34 1.77
C HIS A 52 -3.23 -7.13 2.06
N LYS A 53 -2.73 -6.13 2.79
CA LYS A 53 -3.46 -4.87 3.04
C LYS A 53 -3.59 -4.03 1.77
N HIS A 54 -2.53 -3.93 0.99
CA HIS A 54 -2.52 -3.24 -0.30
C HIS A 54 -3.53 -3.84 -1.27
N ARG A 55 -3.55 -5.16 -1.41
CA ARG A 55 -4.57 -5.87 -2.18
C ARG A 55 -5.99 -5.58 -1.66
N ALA A 56 -6.19 -5.57 -0.34
CA ALA A 56 -7.52 -5.33 0.26
C ALA A 56 -8.07 -3.93 -0.04
N VAL A 57 -7.21 -2.94 -0.27
CA VAL A 57 -7.62 -1.59 -0.72
C VAL A 57 -7.44 -1.39 -2.22
N THR A 58 -7.10 -2.43 -2.97
CA THR A 58 -6.94 -2.40 -4.44
C THR A 58 -5.80 -1.49 -4.92
N VAL A 59 -4.64 -1.56 -4.27
CA VAL A 59 -3.42 -0.91 -4.80
C VAL A 59 -3.01 -1.59 -6.11
N LEU A 60 -2.72 -0.78 -7.13
CA LEU A 60 -2.28 -1.20 -8.44
C LEU A 60 -0.84 -0.71 -8.71
N PRO A 61 -0.09 -1.37 -9.60
CA PRO A 61 1.28 -0.96 -9.97
C PRO A 61 1.38 0.51 -10.40
N GLU A 62 0.35 1.03 -11.05
CA GLU A 62 0.24 2.43 -11.52
C GLU A 62 0.14 3.47 -10.39
N HIS A 63 -0.20 3.07 -9.16
CA HIS A 63 -0.18 3.98 -8.01
C HIS A 63 1.23 4.27 -7.49
N TYR A 64 2.18 3.33 -7.66
CA TYR A 64 3.55 3.47 -7.13
C TYR A 64 4.29 4.68 -7.71
N PRO A 65 4.31 4.94 -9.04
CA PRO A 65 4.94 6.14 -9.58
C PRO A 65 4.39 7.45 -8.99
N ILE A 66 3.08 7.51 -8.71
CA ILE A 66 2.45 8.70 -8.11
C ILE A 66 2.98 8.91 -6.69
N VAL A 67 2.98 7.86 -5.87
CA VAL A 67 3.47 7.91 -4.49
C VAL A 67 4.96 8.27 -4.46
N GLY A 68 5.78 7.63 -5.30
CA GLY A 68 7.22 7.92 -5.42
C GLY A 68 7.50 9.38 -5.78
N LYS A 69 6.78 9.94 -6.75
CA LYS A 69 6.89 11.36 -7.12
C LYS A 69 6.64 12.29 -5.92
N TYR A 70 5.54 12.07 -5.19
CA TYR A 70 5.19 12.94 -4.06
C TYR A 70 6.07 12.72 -2.84
N LEU A 71 6.66 11.53 -2.68
CA LEU A 71 7.69 11.27 -1.70
C LEU A 71 8.93 12.12 -1.96
N LEU A 72 9.46 12.12 -3.19
CA LEU A 72 10.65 12.91 -3.54
C LEU A 72 10.42 14.41 -3.40
N ILE A 73 9.22 14.90 -3.76
CA ILE A 73 8.82 16.29 -3.51
C ILE A 73 8.85 16.59 -2.01
N ALA A 74 8.25 15.74 -1.17
CA ALA A 74 8.23 15.94 0.27
C ALA A 74 9.64 15.91 0.91
N ILE A 75 10.51 15.02 0.45
CA ILE A 75 11.92 14.95 0.89
C ILE A 75 12.66 16.24 0.50
N LYS A 76 12.46 16.71 -0.73
CA LYS A 76 13.05 17.97 -1.20
C LYS A 76 12.58 19.16 -0.36
N ASP A 77 11.29 19.25 -0.08
CA ASP A 77 10.72 20.33 0.73
C ASP A 77 11.24 20.29 2.18
N PHE A 78 11.42 19.08 2.74
CA PHE A 78 11.92 18.90 4.10
C PHE A 78 13.42 19.23 4.24
N LEU A 79 14.24 18.78 3.29
CA LEU A 79 15.69 18.99 3.33
C LEU A 79 16.12 20.37 2.79
N GLY A 80 15.26 21.04 2.00
CA GLY A 80 15.54 22.32 1.38
C GLY A 80 16.80 22.26 0.50
N GLU A 81 17.74 23.17 0.73
CA GLU A 81 19.01 23.23 -0.02
C GLU A 81 19.90 21.98 0.14
N LYS A 82 19.67 21.17 1.18
CA LYS A 82 20.40 19.92 1.40
C LYS A 82 19.92 18.79 0.49
N ALA A 83 18.79 18.95 -0.20
CA ALA A 83 18.29 17.98 -1.18
C ALA A 83 19.09 18.04 -2.49
N THR A 84 20.36 17.64 -2.44
CA THR A 84 21.20 17.58 -3.65
C THR A 84 20.65 16.55 -4.64
N PRO A 85 20.92 16.69 -5.96
CA PRO A 85 20.49 15.72 -6.97
C PRO A 85 20.87 14.28 -6.59
N ASN A 86 22.11 14.05 -6.18
CA ASN A 86 22.57 12.71 -5.77
C ASN A 86 21.75 12.12 -4.60
N ILE A 87 21.28 12.94 -3.66
CA ILE A 87 20.43 12.47 -2.55
C ILE A 87 19.06 12.07 -3.09
N LEU A 88 18.45 12.91 -3.93
CA LEU A 88 17.13 12.62 -4.50
C LEU A 88 17.17 11.38 -5.41
N ASP A 89 18.22 11.23 -6.22
CA ASP A 89 18.42 10.06 -7.09
C ASP A 89 18.59 8.77 -6.26
N ALA A 90 19.29 8.83 -5.13
CA ALA A 90 19.44 7.70 -4.22
C ALA A 90 18.09 7.29 -3.59
N TRP A 91 17.27 8.27 -3.18
CA TRP A 91 15.93 8.02 -2.68
C TRP A 91 15.00 7.45 -3.76
N GLU A 92 15.11 7.93 -5.00
CA GLU A 92 14.35 7.41 -6.14
C GLU A 92 14.70 5.94 -6.42
N ALA A 93 16.00 5.63 -6.46
CA ALA A 93 16.48 4.27 -6.67
C ALA A 93 16.02 3.32 -5.55
N ALA A 94 16.16 3.74 -4.28
CA ALA A 94 15.70 2.97 -3.14
C ALA A 94 14.18 2.72 -3.19
N TYR A 95 13.40 3.77 -3.49
CA TYR A 95 11.95 3.63 -3.66
C TYR A 95 11.60 2.65 -4.78
N GLY A 96 12.28 2.72 -5.93
CA GLY A 96 12.05 1.84 -7.07
C GLY A 96 12.27 0.36 -6.73
N ILE A 97 13.33 0.05 -5.97
CA ILE A 97 13.61 -1.32 -5.51
C ILE A 97 12.50 -1.81 -4.58
N ILE A 98 12.10 -1.01 -3.59
CA ILE A 98 11.04 -1.37 -2.64
C ILE A 98 9.70 -1.53 -3.36
N ALA A 99 9.34 -0.60 -4.25
CA ALA A 99 8.12 -0.66 -5.04
C ALA A 99 8.06 -1.94 -5.87
N LYS A 100 9.16 -2.35 -6.48
CA LYS A 100 9.23 -3.60 -7.24
C LYS A 100 8.93 -4.82 -6.38
N VAL A 101 9.50 -4.91 -5.18
CA VAL A 101 9.25 -6.01 -4.23
C VAL A 101 7.76 -6.11 -3.88
N PHE A 102 7.12 -4.97 -3.61
CA PHE A 102 5.69 -4.95 -3.31
C PHE A 102 4.81 -5.30 -4.52
N ILE A 103 5.11 -4.76 -5.70
CA ILE A 103 4.38 -5.07 -6.94
C ILE A 103 4.44 -6.56 -7.25
N ASP A 104 5.63 -7.16 -7.15
CA ASP A 104 5.82 -8.58 -7.42
C ASP A 104 5.05 -9.45 -6.40
N ALA A 105 5.11 -9.12 -5.10
CA ALA A 105 4.37 -9.82 -4.06
C ALA A 105 2.83 -9.66 -4.18
N GLU A 106 2.36 -8.47 -4.56
CA GLU A 106 0.93 -8.19 -4.77
C GLU A 106 0.39 -8.92 -5.99
N LYS A 107 1.20 -8.99 -7.06
CA LYS A 107 0.85 -9.74 -8.25
C LYS A 107 0.60 -11.21 -7.94
N GLU A 108 1.47 -11.85 -7.14
CA GLU A 108 1.25 -13.24 -6.69
C GLU A 108 -0.10 -13.38 -5.97
N LEU A 109 -0.43 -12.43 -5.08
CA LEU A 109 -1.71 -12.45 -4.35
C LEU A 109 -2.94 -12.21 -5.25
N TYR A 110 -2.79 -11.47 -6.35
CA TYR A 110 -3.85 -11.30 -7.35
C TYR A 110 -4.01 -12.55 -8.22
N ASP A 111 -2.90 -13.17 -8.63
CA ASP A 111 -2.89 -14.40 -9.42
C ASP A 111 -3.47 -15.60 -8.64
N GLU A 112 -3.23 -15.66 -7.32
CA GLU A 112 -3.80 -16.68 -6.41
C GLU A 112 -5.34 -16.67 -6.34
N LEU A 113 -5.99 -15.53 -6.63
CA LEU A 113 -7.46 -15.46 -6.61
C LEU A 113 -8.11 -16.16 -7.82
N GLY A 114 -7.33 -16.46 -8.87
CA GLY A 114 -7.81 -17.09 -10.10
C GLY A 114 -8.92 -16.30 -10.82
N PRO A 115 -9.51 -16.84 -11.89
CA PRO A 115 -10.59 -16.17 -12.66
C PRO A 115 -11.92 -16.00 -11.90
N HIS A 116 -11.98 -16.39 -10.62
CA HIS A 116 -13.21 -16.36 -9.81
C HIS A 116 -13.28 -15.17 -8.82
N ALA A 117 -12.29 -14.27 -8.83
CA ALA A 117 -12.22 -13.14 -7.90
C ALA A 117 -13.42 -12.17 -7.97
N THR A 118 -14.18 -12.14 -9.07
CA THR A 118 -15.37 -11.29 -9.22
C THR A 118 -16.65 -11.91 -8.65
N SER A 119 -16.65 -13.17 -8.19
CA SER A 119 -17.90 -13.89 -7.87
C SER A 119 -18.15 -14.18 -6.38
N SER A 120 -17.20 -13.96 -5.46
CA SER A 120 -17.35 -14.50 -4.09
C SER A 120 -17.54 -13.49 -2.95
N PHE A 121 -17.64 -12.18 -3.23
CA PHE A 121 -17.98 -11.20 -2.19
C PHE A 121 -19.43 -10.68 -2.23
N LEU A 122 -20.24 -11.08 -3.22
CA LEU A 122 -21.63 -10.61 -3.38
C LEU A 122 -22.69 -11.55 -2.76
N ILE A 123 -22.33 -12.75 -2.29
CA ILE A 123 -23.32 -13.74 -1.80
C ILE A 123 -23.62 -13.61 -0.30
N ILE A 124 -22.75 -13.00 0.52
CA ILE A 124 -22.99 -12.94 1.98
C ILE A 124 -23.93 -11.78 2.40
N VAL A 125 -24.23 -10.81 1.52
CA VAL A 125 -25.11 -9.67 1.89
C VAL A 125 -26.56 -9.85 1.45
N ASN A 126 -26.88 -10.81 0.57
CA ASN A 126 -28.24 -10.96 0.00
C ASN A 126 -28.86 -12.35 0.22
N GLY A 127 -28.57 -13.01 1.35
CA GLY A 127 -28.98 -14.40 1.54
C GLY A 127 -29.29 -14.84 2.97
N THR A 128 -29.59 -13.94 3.93
CA THR A 128 -30.14 -14.40 5.22
C THR A 128 -31.64 -14.62 5.09
N LYS A 129 -32.02 -15.85 4.72
CA LYS A 129 -33.34 -16.42 5.00
C LYS A 129 -33.63 -16.28 6.51
N PRO A 130 -34.81 -15.83 6.94
CA PRO A 130 -35.10 -15.68 8.36
C PRO A 130 -35.05 -17.04 9.06
N LEU A 131 -34.35 -17.09 10.20
CA LEU A 131 -34.33 -18.24 11.11
C LEU A 131 -35.75 -18.52 11.61
N SER A 132 -36.34 -19.64 11.17
CA SER A 132 -37.49 -20.24 11.84
C SER A 132 -36.99 -21.13 12.97
N CYS A 133 -37.14 -20.69 14.22
CA CYS A 133 -37.07 -21.59 15.36
C CYS A 133 -38.26 -22.57 15.28
N SER A 134 -38.01 -23.85 14.99
CA SER A 134 -38.97 -24.91 15.26
C SER A 134 -38.56 -25.65 16.54
N SER A 135 -39.48 -25.62 17.49
CA SER A 135 -39.55 -26.44 18.69
C SER A 135 -39.53 -27.95 18.39
N GLY A 136 -38.85 -28.72 19.26
CA GLY A 136 -39.15 -30.13 19.53
C GLY A 136 -37.93 -31.07 19.42
N PRO A 137 -37.97 -32.25 20.07
CA PRO A 137 -39.13 -32.91 20.66
C PRO A 137 -39.35 -32.64 22.17
#